data_AF-A0A2J6HZ03-F1
#
_entry.id   AF-A0A2J6HZ03-F1
#
_cell.length_a   1.000
_cell.length_b   1.000
_cell.length_c   1.000
_cell.angle_alpha   90.00
_cell.angle_beta   90.00
_cell.angle_gamma   90.00
#
_symmetry.space_group_name_H-M   'P 1'
#
loop_
_entity.id
_entity.type
_entity.pdbx_description
1 polymer ?
#
loop_
_entity_poly.entity_id
_entity_poly.type
_entity_poly.pdbx_seq_one_letter_code
_entity_poly.pdbx_strand_id
1 'polypeptide(L)'
;MNIILINANPNPHSLTHSFTDHIKLRAEEKGHKVVIRDLYEMKFDAILGRQDYNQFLDGVIPSDIRKEHEIITESDMIVFLYPIWWAGPPAILKGYIDRVILKNFAYDKHPDGTYTKRLTDKKA
;
A
#
# COMPACT_ATOMS: atom_id res chain seq x y z
N MET A 1 9.06 -0.34 -15.91
CA MET A 1 8.82 0.02 -14.50
C MET A 1 8.06 -1.10 -13.83
N ASN A 2 8.21 -1.23 -12.53
CA ASN A 2 7.40 -2.07 -11.66
C ASN A 2 6.31 -1.20 -11.01
N ILE A 3 5.06 -1.50 -11.28
CA ILE A 3 3.90 -0.71 -10.84
C ILE A 3 3.08 -1.55 -9.87
N ILE A 4 2.72 -0.97 -8.73
CA ILE A 4 1.79 -1.56 -7.79
C ILE A 4 0.43 -0.87 -7.95
N LEU A 5 -0.63 -1.65 -8.11
CA LEU A 5 -2.00 -1.16 -8.07
C LEU A 5 -2.65 -1.64 -6.77
N ILE A 6 -2.89 -0.72 -5.83
CA ILE A 6 -3.57 -1.01 -4.56
C ILE A 6 -5.06 -0.73 -4.76
N ASN A 7 -5.87 -1.77 -4.87
CA ASN A 7 -7.32 -1.68 -5.06
C ASN A 7 -8.03 -1.89 -3.72
N ALA A 8 -8.91 -0.95 -3.36
CA ALA A 8 -9.68 -0.98 -2.12
C ALA A 8 -11.18 -0.85 -2.35
N ASN A 9 -11.76 -1.68 -3.21
CA ASN A 9 -13.22 -1.75 -3.41
C ASN A 9 -13.74 -3.18 -3.14
N PRO A 10 -14.80 -3.38 -2.34
CA PRO A 10 -15.31 -4.72 -2.04
C PRO A 10 -16.10 -5.36 -3.18
N ASN A 11 -16.55 -4.57 -4.16
CA ASN A 11 -17.34 -5.08 -5.28
C ASN A 11 -16.41 -5.38 -6.48
N PRO A 12 -16.25 -6.66 -6.89
CA PRO A 12 -15.38 -7.03 -8.01
C PRO A 12 -15.88 -6.51 -9.37
N HIS A 13 -17.13 -6.07 -9.45
CA HIS A 13 -17.73 -5.45 -10.64
C HIS A 13 -17.79 -3.92 -10.56
N SER A 14 -17.06 -3.31 -9.62
CA SER A 14 -17.01 -1.85 -9.45
C SER A 14 -16.24 -1.15 -10.57
N LEU A 15 -16.51 0.15 -10.73
CA LEU A 15 -15.69 1.01 -11.60
C LEU A 15 -14.21 1.02 -11.17
N THR A 16 -13.93 0.94 -9.87
CA THR A 16 -12.55 0.84 -9.34
C THR A 16 -11.84 -0.41 -9.86
N HIS A 17 -12.51 -1.55 -9.90
CA HIS A 17 -11.97 -2.78 -10.50
C HIS A 17 -11.76 -2.62 -12.00
N SER A 18 -12.74 -2.08 -12.72
CA SER A 18 -12.60 -1.81 -14.15
C SER A 18 -11.40 -0.90 -14.48
N PHE A 19 -11.15 0.13 -13.66
CA PHE A 19 -9.95 0.96 -13.79
C PHE A 19 -8.67 0.20 -13.45
N THR A 20 -8.67 -0.64 -12.42
CA THR A 20 -7.52 -1.48 -12.07
C THR A 20 -7.13 -2.38 -13.24
N ASP A 21 -8.10 -3.08 -13.83
CA ASP A 21 -7.88 -3.97 -14.98
C ASP A 21 -7.39 -3.20 -16.20
N HIS A 22 -8.00 -2.04 -16.47
CA HIS A 22 -7.61 -1.21 -17.62
C HIS A 22 -6.19 -0.66 -17.45
N ILE A 23 -5.82 -0.17 -16.27
CA ILE A 23 -4.47 0.33 -15.98
C ILE A 23 -3.46 -0.80 -16.12
N LYS A 24 -3.75 -1.98 -15.56
CA LYS A 24 -2.88 -3.15 -15.69
C LYS A 24 -2.63 -3.47 -17.16
N LEU A 25 -3.71 -3.64 -17.94
CA LEU A 25 -3.62 -3.96 -19.37
C LEU A 25 -2.74 -2.93 -20.12
N ARG A 26 -3.02 -1.63 -19.96
CA ARG A 26 -2.29 -0.57 -20.66
C ARG A 26 -0.83 -0.45 -20.22
N ALA A 27 -0.53 -0.72 -18.96
CA ALA A 27 0.84 -0.71 -18.45
C ALA A 27 1.64 -1.91 -18.98
N GLU A 28 1.04 -3.10 -18.98
CA GLU A 28 1.65 -4.32 -19.52
C GLU A 28 1.88 -4.22 -21.04
N GLU A 29 0.94 -3.64 -21.80
CA GLU A 29 1.12 -3.32 -23.23
C GLU A 29 2.35 -2.42 -23.51
N LYS A 30 2.75 -1.60 -22.53
CA LYS A 30 3.92 -0.72 -22.59
C LYS A 30 5.18 -1.36 -22.00
N GLY A 31 5.15 -2.66 -21.70
CA GLY A 31 6.29 -3.39 -21.15
C GLY A 31 6.58 -3.09 -19.67
N HIS A 32 5.61 -2.58 -18.92
CA HIS A 32 5.73 -2.45 -17.47
C HIS A 32 5.27 -3.73 -16.78
N LYS A 33 5.87 -4.04 -15.62
CA LYS A 33 5.39 -5.13 -14.75
C LYS A 33 4.37 -4.54 -13.78
N VAL A 34 3.26 -5.24 -13.58
CA VAL A 34 2.17 -4.78 -12.72
C VAL A 34 1.88 -5.83 -11.66
N VAL A 35 1.83 -5.40 -10.39
CA VAL A 35 1.38 -6.21 -9.26
C VAL A 35 0.12 -5.58 -8.69
N ILE A 36 -0.97 -6.35 -8.62
CA ILE A 36 -2.20 -5.90 -7.97
C ILE A 36 -2.18 -6.34 -6.51
N ARG A 37 -2.44 -5.39 -5.60
CA ARG A 37 -2.77 -5.64 -4.20
C ARG A 37 -4.25 -5.32 -4.02
N ASP A 38 -5.12 -6.28 -4.29
CA ASP A 38 -6.55 -6.16 -4.01
C ASP A 38 -6.76 -6.45 -2.52
N LEU A 39 -7.03 -5.40 -1.75
CA LEU A 39 -7.07 -5.51 -0.29
C LEU A 39 -8.24 -6.38 0.20
N TYR A 40 -9.36 -6.39 -0.53
CA TYR A 40 -10.52 -7.20 -0.15
C TYR A 40 -10.33 -8.67 -0.54
N GLU A 41 -9.82 -8.95 -1.73
CA GLU A 41 -9.53 -10.33 -2.17
C GLU A 41 -8.40 -10.96 -1.32
N MET A 42 -7.38 -10.18 -0.98
CA MET A 42 -6.31 -10.61 -0.05
C MET A 42 -6.80 -10.81 1.38
N LYS A 43 -8.03 -10.38 1.72
CA LYS A 43 -8.55 -10.31 3.09
C LYS A 43 -7.56 -9.61 4.02
N PHE A 44 -7.02 -8.48 3.56
CA PHE A 44 -6.01 -7.74 4.31
C PHE A 44 -6.54 -7.34 5.69
N ASP A 45 -5.82 -7.69 6.74
CA ASP A 45 -6.16 -7.25 8.08
C ASP A 45 -5.80 -5.77 8.24
N ALA A 46 -6.82 -4.92 8.20
CA ALA A 46 -6.69 -3.48 8.28
C ALA A 46 -6.52 -2.96 9.72
N ILE A 47 -6.68 -3.82 10.74
CA ILE A 47 -6.68 -3.39 12.12
C ILE A 47 -5.24 -3.38 12.62
N LEU A 48 -4.71 -2.19 12.93
CA LEU A 48 -3.49 -2.07 13.71
C LEU A 48 -3.78 -2.52 15.16
N GLY A 49 -3.56 -3.80 15.43
CA GLY A 49 -3.89 -4.42 16.71
C GLY A 49 -2.82 -4.21 17.78
N ARG A 50 -3.09 -4.68 19.01
CA ARG A 50 -2.12 -4.67 20.12
C ARG A 50 -0.85 -5.45 19.77
N GLN A 51 -0.99 -6.56 19.05
CA GLN A 51 0.14 -7.39 18.63
C GLN A 51 1.04 -6.62 17.66
N ASP A 52 0.47 -6.03 16.60
CA ASP A 52 1.24 -5.19 15.66
C ASP A 52 1.95 -4.06 16.39
N TYR A 53 1.22 -3.35 17.26
CA TYR A 53 1.78 -2.22 18.01
C TYR A 53 3.01 -2.62 18.83
N ASN A 54 2.93 -3.73 19.58
CA ASN A 54 4.05 -4.24 20.36
C ASN A 54 5.21 -4.69 19.46
N GLN A 55 4.91 -5.42 18.38
CA GLN A 55 5.93 -5.87 17.43
C GLN A 55 6.68 -4.69 16.80
N PHE A 56 5.99 -3.62 16.43
CA PHE A 56 6.62 -2.43 15.86
C PHE A 56 7.53 -1.71 16.86
N LEU A 57 7.17 -1.67 18.14
CA LEU A 57 8.03 -1.12 19.20
C LEU A 57 9.32 -1.93 19.37
N ASP A 58 9.22 -3.26 19.22
CA ASP A 58 10.35 -4.19 19.29
C ASP A 58 11.14 -4.27 17.96
N GLY A 59 10.76 -3.49 16.94
CA GLY A 59 11.39 -3.50 15.62
C GLY A 59 11.08 -4.76 14.79
N VAL A 60 10.09 -5.55 15.20
CA VAL A 60 9.63 -6.75 14.51
C VAL A 60 8.58 -6.38 13.47
N ILE A 61 8.84 -6.71 12.20
CA ILE A 61 7.88 -6.53 11.11
C ILE A 61 7.15 -7.85 10.85
N PRO A 62 5.81 -7.90 11.00
CA PRO A 62 4.96 -9.03 10.65
C PRO A 62 5.17 -9.49 9.21
N SER A 63 4.95 -10.77 8.93
CA SER A 63 5.27 -11.37 7.63
C SER A 63 4.42 -10.81 6.48
N ASP A 64 3.14 -10.51 6.75
CA ASP A 64 2.25 -9.86 5.78
C ASP A 64 2.76 -8.46 5.42
N ILE A 65 3.18 -7.67 6.42
CA ILE A 65 3.72 -6.33 6.21
C ILE A 65 5.09 -6.37 5.52
N ARG A 66 5.96 -7.32 5.88
CA ARG A 66 7.26 -7.51 5.23
C ARG A 66 7.10 -7.77 3.74
N LYS A 67 6.12 -8.57 3.35
CA LYS A 67 5.81 -8.85 1.95
C LYS A 67 5.38 -7.58 1.20
N GLU A 68 4.59 -6.72 1.82
CA GLU A 68 4.26 -5.41 1.23
C GLU A 68 5.50 -4.51 1.10
N HIS A 69 6.40 -4.51 2.10
CA HIS A 69 7.66 -3.75 2.03
C HIS A 69 8.57 -4.23 0.90
N GLU A 70 8.69 -5.54 0.68
CA GLU A 70 9.44 -6.12 -0.44
C GLU A 70 8.86 -5.65 -1.78
N ILE A 71 7.53 -5.79 -1.96
CA ILE A 71 6.85 -5.37 -3.19
C ILE A 71 7.02 -3.86 -3.44
N ILE A 72 6.86 -3.03 -2.41
CA ILE A 72 7.06 -1.57 -2.51
C ILE A 72 8.52 -1.23 -2.83
N THR A 73 9.48 -1.92 -2.23
CA THR A 73 10.92 -1.69 -2.48
C THR A 73 11.27 -1.94 -3.94
N GLU A 74 10.71 -2.99 -4.54
CA GLU A 74 10.92 -3.35 -5.94
C GLU A 74 10.13 -2.47 -6.93
N SER A 75 9.20 -1.65 -6.46
CA SER A 75 8.35 -0.81 -7.31
C SER A 75 9.00 0.51 -7.70
N ASP A 76 8.55 1.10 -8.81
CA ASP A 76 8.84 2.47 -9.21
C ASP A 76 7.62 3.39 -9.01
N MET A 77 6.40 2.82 -9.05
CA MET A 77 5.14 3.54 -8.97
C MET A 77 4.11 2.78 -8.14
N ILE A 78 3.40 3.51 -7.28
CA ILE A 78 2.32 3.00 -6.43
C ILE A 78 1.04 3.75 -6.80
N VAL A 79 0.00 3.06 -7.23
CA VAL A 79 -1.29 3.68 -7.60
C VAL A 79 -2.36 3.20 -6.63
N PHE A 80 -3.02 4.14 -5.98
CA PHE A 80 -4.14 3.87 -5.08
C PHE A 80 -5.47 4.00 -5.82
N LEU A 81 -6.24 2.92 -5.87
CA LEU A 81 -7.51 2.83 -6.59
C LEU A 81 -8.62 2.56 -5.58
N TYR A 82 -9.43 3.58 -5.29
CA TYR A 82 -10.47 3.49 -4.28
C TYR A 82 -11.63 4.48 -4.51
N PRO A 83 -12.85 4.13 -4.09
CA PRO A 83 -13.95 5.10 -4.00
C PRO A 83 -13.75 6.05 -2.82
N ILE A 84 -14.14 7.32 -2.95
CA ILE A 84 -14.12 8.27 -1.82
C ILE A 84 -15.29 7.95 -0.89
N TRP A 85 -14.98 7.55 0.34
CA TRP A 85 -15.96 7.32 1.41
C TRP A 85 -15.67 8.27 2.56
N TRP A 86 -16.69 9.02 3.01
CA TRP A 86 -16.54 10.01 4.08
C TRP A 86 -15.38 10.99 3.86
N ALA A 87 -15.28 11.54 2.64
CA ALA A 87 -14.21 12.47 2.23
C ALA A 87 -12.78 11.89 2.34
N GLY A 88 -12.62 10.57 2.34
CA GLY A 88 -11.33 9.90 2.44
C GLY A 88 -11.30 8.50 1.80
N PRO A 89 -10.21 7.75 2.05
CA PRO A 89 -10.10 6.36 1.61
C PRO A 89 -11.01 5.42 2.42
N PRO A 90 -11.41 4.27 1.86
CA PRO A 90 -12.03 3.18 2.60
C PRO A 90 -11.19 2.76 3.81
N ALA A 91 -11.85 2.30 4.88
CA ALA A 91 -11.18 1.89 6.12
C ALA A 91 -10.09 0.84 5.89
N ILE A 92 -10.30 -0.11 4.96
CA ILE A 92 -9.29 -1.14 4.63
C ILE A 92 -8.00 -0.53 4.07
N LEU A 93 -8.11 0.53 3.26
CA LEU A 93 -6.95 1.23 2.71
C LEU A 93 -6.28 2.11 3.76
N LYS A 94 -7.05 2.77 4.63
CA LYS A 94 -6.47 3.50 5.76
C LYS A 94 -5.69 2.56 6.68
N GLY A 95 -6.22 1.38 6.97
CA GLY A 95 -5.54 0.34 7.75
C GLY A 95 -4.30 -0.21 7.05
N TYR A 96 -4.34 -0.39 5.72
CA TYR A 96 -3.14 -0.72 4.95
C TYR A 96 -2.05 0.33 5.12
N ILE A 97 -2.40 1.61 5.01
CA ILE A 97 -1.45 2.71 5.25
C ILE A 97 -0.89 2.65 6.67
N ASP A 98 -1.74 2.43 7.68
CA ASP A 98 -1.34 2.39 9.10
C ASP A 98 -0.37 1.25 9.41
N ARG A 99 -0.58 0.07 8.81
CA ARG A 99 0.25 -1.12 9.07
C ARG A 99 1.48 -1.20 8.16
N VAL A 100 1.45 -0.62 6.95
CA VAL A 100 2.52 -0.77 5.94
C VAL A 100 3.46 0.44 5.88
N ILE A 101 2.95 1.67 6.02
CA ILE A 101 3.77 2.89 5.87
C ILE A 101 4.43 3.24 7.21
N LEU A 102 5.38 2.38 7.62
CA LEU A 102 6.00 2.41 8.94
C LEU A 102 7.25 3.28 9.01
N LYS A 103 7.60 3.70 10.24
CA LYS A 103 8.91 4.28 10.57
C LYS A 103 10.03 3.28 10.22
N ASN A 104 11.19 3.77 9.82
CA ASN A 104 12.36 3.01 9.34
C ASN A 104 12.15 2.34 7.97
N PHE A 105 10.94 2.36 7.42
CA PHE A 105 10.65 1.93 6.06
C PHE A 105 10.29 3.12 5.16
N ALA A 106 9.23 3.86 5.49
CA ALA A 106 8.74 4.96 4.67
C ALA A 106 9.32 6.33 5.06
N TYR A 107 9.61 6.51 6.35
CA TYR A 107 10.17 7.73 6.91
C TYR A 107 10.96 7.45 8.19
N ASP A 108 11.83 8.39 8.55
CA ASP A 108 12.46 8.47 9.86
C ASP A 108 12.03 9.76 10.56
N LYS A 109 11.83 9.69 11.88
CA LYS A 109 11.52 10.86 12.73
C LYS A 109 12.74 11.16 13.60
N HIS A 110 13.21 12.40 13.52
CA HIS A 110 14.36 12.89 14.29
C HIS A 110 13.93 13.49 15.64
N PRO A 111 14.85 13.57 16.63
CA PRO A 111 14.55 14.14 17.95
C PRO A 111 14.09 15.60 17.92
N ASP A 112 14.51 16.37 16.91
CA ASP A 112 14.12 17.76 16.70
C ASP A 112 12.72 17.93 16.07
N GLY A 113 12.02 16.81 15.83
CA GLY A 113 10.68 16.79 15.23
C GLY A 113 10.66 16.80 13.71
N THR A 114 11.82 16.86 13.05
CA THR A 114 11.91 16.78 11.59
C THR A 114 11.79 15.33 11.09
N TYR A 115 11.54 15.17 9.79
CA TYR A 115 11.36 13.87 9.15
C TYR A 115 12.27 13.72 7.93
N THR A 116 12.89 12.55 7.79
CA THR A 116 13.54 12.12 6.53
C THR A 116 12.58 11.21 5.78
N LYS A 117 12.34 11.51 4.50
CA LYS A 117 11.57 10.65 3.60
C LYS A 117 12.48 9.53 3.07
N ARG A 118 12.00 8.28 3.06
CA ARG A 118 12.79 7.12 2.59
C ARG A 118 12.35 6.58 1.23
N LEU A 119 11.08 6.77 0.84
CA LEU A 119 10.53 6.33 -0.45
C LEU A 119 10.64 7.41 -1.54
N THR A 120 11.76 8.13 -1.59
CA THR A 120 11.93 9.30 -2.48
C THR A 120 12.13 8.94 -3.96
N ASP A 121 12.43 7.67 -4.24
CA ASP A 121 12.58 7.11 -5.59
C ASP A 121 11.25 6.60 -6.17
N LYS A 122 10.19 6.56 -5.36
CA LYS A 122 8.86 6.09 -5.78
C LYS A 122 7.98 7.25 -6.25
N LYS A 123 7.16 6.99 -7.27
CA LYS A 123 6.02 7.84 -7.65
C LYS A 123 4.73 7.31 -7.03
N ALA A 124 3.86 8.19 -6.56
CA ALA A 124 2.53 7.85 -6.07
C ALA A 124 1.49 8.88 -6.52
#